data_AF-A0A960G3M5-F1
#
_entry.id   AF-A0A960G3M5-F1
#
_cell.length_a   1.000
_cell.length_b   1.000
_cell.length_c   1.000
_cell.angle_alpha   90.00
_cell.angle_beta   90.00
_cell.angle_gamma   90.00
#
_symmetry.space_group_name_H-M   'P 1'
#
loop_
_entity.id
_entity.type
_entity.pdbx_description
1 polymer ?
#
loop_
_entity_poly.entity_id
_entity_poly.type
_entity_poly.pdbx_seq_one_letter_code
_entity_poly.pdbx_strand_id
1 'polypeptide(L)' 'MLLIAVAMTAILLLAAGVVAYVAFPHRGQRMPVVPWLGHAMGKAVNAMPTGTAPQDFYEPQETSAR' A
#
# COMPACT_ATOMS: atom_id res chain seq x y z
N MET A 1 -13.57 -32.84 4.81
CA MET A 1 -14.30 -31.88 5.68
C MET A 1 -13.42 -30.74 6.17
N LEU A 2 -12.29 -31.01 6.85
CA LEU A 2 -11.36 -29.96 7.31
C LEU A 2 -10.88 -29.02 6.19
N LEU A 3 -10.39 -29.55 5.07
CA LEU A 3 -9.93 -28.75 3.92
C LEU A 3 -11.01 -27.81 3.37
N ILE A 4 -12.26 -28.28 3.31
CA ILE A 4 -13.40 -27.49 2.86
C ILE A 4 -13.67 -26.35 3.84
N ALA A 5 -13.65 -26.63 5.14
CA ALA A 5 -13.81 -25.61 6.17
C ALA A 5 -12.71 -24.55 6.11
N VAL A 6 -11.45 -24.96 5.87
CA VAL A 6 -10.31 -24.04 5.69
C VAL A 6 -10.50 -23.17 4.45
N ALA A 7 -10.87 -23.77 3.32
CA ALA A 7 -11.10 -23.04 2.07
C ALA A 7 -12.24 -22.03 2.20
N MET A 8 -13.37 -22.42 2.81
CA MET A 8 -14.49 -21.52 3.07
C MET A 8 -14.08 -20.35 3.98
N THR A 9 -13.33 -20.63 5.04
CA THR A 9 -12.82 -19.60 5.95
C THR A 9 -11.89 -18.64 5.23
N ALA A 10 -10.97 -19.14 4.40
CA ALA A 10 -10.06 -18.30 3.62
C ALA A 10 -10.80 -17.36 2.66
N ILE A 11 -11.85 -17.85 2.00
CA ILE A 11 -12.68 -17.04 1.09
C ILE A 11 -13.40 -15.94 1.87
N LEU A 12 -13.96 -16.25 3.05
CA LEU A 12 -14.62 -15.24 3.89
C LEU A 12 -13.65 -14.16 4.36
N LEU A 13 -12.43 -14.54 4.77
CA LEU A 13 -11.38 -13.60 5.16
C LEU A 13 -10.98 -12.69 3.99
N LEU A 14 -10.82 -13.25 2.79
CA LEU A 14 -10.49 -12.48 1.59
C LEU A 14 -11.62 -11.49 1.26
N ALA A 15 -12.87 -11.94 1.26
CA ALA A 15 -14.02 -11.09 0.99
C ALA A 15 -14.15 -9.94 2.01
N ALA A 16 -13.97 -10.24 3.30
CA ALA A 16 -13.95 -9.22 4.35
C ALA A 16 -12.81 -8.21 4.14
N GLY A 17 -11.63 -8.67 3.72
CA GLY A 17 -10.50 -7.81 3.38
C GLY A 17 -10.81 -6.85 2.22
N VAL A 18 -11.46 -7.35 1.15
CA VAL A 18 -11.89 -6.52 0.02
C VAL A 18 -12.91 -5.47 0.47
N VAL A 19 -13.93 -5.87 1.23
CA VAL A 19 -14.94 -4.93 1.76
C VAL A 19 -14.28 -3.87 2.64
N ALA A 20 -13.34 -4.26 3.51
CA ALA A 20 -12.62 -3.32 4.36
C ALA A 20 -11.78 -2.33 3.54
N TYR A 21 -11.05 -2.81 2.52
CA TYR A 21 -10.25 -1.97 1.62
C TYR A 21 -11.11 -0.95 0.87
N VAL A 22 -12.27 -1.38 0.36
CA VAL A 22 -13.19 -0.54 -0.42
C VAL A 22 -13.96 0.43 0.49
N ALA A 23 -14.47 -0.03 1.64
CA ALA A 23 -15.28 0.76 2.55
C ALA A 23 -14.49 1.83 3.30
N PHE A 24 -13.18 1.64 3.50
CA PHE A 24 -12.28 2.62 4.10
C PHE A 24 -11.31 3.17 3.04
N PRO A 25 -11.77 4.07 2.14
CA PRO A 25 -10.94 4.66 1.10
C PRO A 25 -9.87 5.59 1.69
N HIS A 26 -8.70 5.01 1.96
CA HIS A 26 -7.35 5.57 2.10
C HIS A 26 -7.18 7.11 2.17
N ARG A 27 -7.60 7.73 3.28
CA ARG A 27 -7.03 9.02 3.71
C ARG A 27 -6.51 8.94 5.13
N GLY A 28 -5.30 8.41 5.30
CA GLY A 28 -4.50 8.48 6.55
C GLY A 28 -5.15 7.99 7.85
N GLN A 29 -6.40 7.53 7.81
CA GLN A 29 -7.21 7.17 8.96
C GLN A 29 -6.95 5.71 9.31
N ARG A 30 -6.66 5.50 10.59
CA ARG A 30 -6.41 4.16 11.14
C ARG A 30 -7.71 3.37 11.13
N MET A 31 -7.67 2.13 10.63
CA MET A 31 -8.79 1.20 10.69
C MET A 31 -9.29 1.09 12.15
N PRO A 32 -10.55 1.42 12.46
CA PRO A 32 -11.03 1.48 13.83
C PRO A 32 -11.05 0.10 14.52
N VAL A 33 -11.23 -0.96 13.74
CA VAL A 33 -11.39 -2.33 14.26
C VAL A 33 -10.04 -3.05 14.42
N VAL A 34 -8.99 -2.61 13.70
CA VAL A 34 -7.69 -3.30 13.68
C VAL A 34 -6.52 -2.30 13.69
N PRO A 35 -6.26 -1.62 14.82
CA PRO A 35 -5.26 -0.55 14.90
C PRO A 35 -3.83 -0.99 14.57
N TRP A 36 -3.52 -2.26 14.87
CA TRP A 36 -2.20 -2.85 14.64
C TRP A 36 -1.90 -3.05 13.14
N LEU A 37 -2.93 -3.32 12.33
CA LEU A 37 -2.80 -3.50 10.89
C LEU A 37 -2.36 -2.19 10.21
N GLY A 38 -2.94 -1.06 10.63
CA GLY A 38 -2.53 0.26 10.14
C GLY A 38 -1.08 0.61 10.51
N HIS A 39 -0.61 0.21 11.69
CA HIS A 39 0.78 0.43 12.10
C HIS A 39 1.77 -0.43 11.30
N ALA A 40 1.44 -1.71 11.07
CA ALA A 40 2.25 -2.62 10.26
C ALA A 40 2.34 -2.14 8.80
N MET A 41 1.22 -1.72 8.22
CA MET A 41 1.15 -1.22 6.85
C MET A 41 1.90 0.11 6.70
N GLY A 42 1.80 1.02 7.67
CA GLY A 42 2.59 2.26 7.71
C GLY A 42 4.09 2.02 7.81
N LYS A 43 4.52 1.02 8.60
CA LYS A 43 5.93 0.60 8.62
C LYS A 43 6.39 0.01 7.28
N ALA A 44 5.56 -0.79 6.62
CA ALA A 44 5.87 -1.36 5.32
C ALA A 44 6.01 -0.27 4.24
N VAL A 45 5.13 0.73 4.24
CA VAL A 45 5.21 1.88 3.32
C VAL A 45 6.46 2.71 3.57
N ASN A 46 6.78 3.03 4.83
CA ASN A 46 8.00 3.78 5.16
C ASN A 46 9.29 3.01 4.86
N ALA A 47 9.23 1.68 4.81
CA ALA A 47 10.35 0.83 4.44
C ALA A 47 10.49 0.65 2.92
N MET A 48 9.50 1.06 2.13
CA MET A 48 9.65 1.06 0.67
C MET A 48 10.67 2.13 0.28
N PRO A 49 11.63 1.82 -0.61
CA PRO A 49 12.46 2.83 -1.24
C PRO A 49 11.57 3.63 -2.18
N THR A 50 10.90 4.66 -1.65
CA THR A 50 10.29 5.69 -2.46
C THR A 50 11.45 6.48 -3.05
N GLY A 51 11.70 6.34 -4.35
CA GLY A 51 12.67 7.16 -5.05
C GLY A 51 12.25 8.63 -4.97
N THR A 52 12.68 9.33 -3.93
CA THR A 52 12.48 10.78 -3.74
C THR A 52 13.62 11.60 -4.31
N ALA A 53 14.57 10.98 -5.00
CA ALA A 53 15.49 11.75 -5.83
C ALA A 53 14.69 12.22 -7.05
N PRO A 54 14.51 13.54 -7.24
CA PRO A 54 14.20 14.05 -8.57
C PRO A 54 15.23 13.44 -9.51
N GLN A 55 14.81 12.71 -10.54
CA GLN A 55 15.71 12.47 -11.64
C GLN A 55 15.92 13.84 -12.26
N ASP A 56 17.13 14.39 -12.12
CA ASP A 56 17.53 15.65 -12.71
C ASP A 56 17.45 15.53 -14.25
N PHE A 57 16.23 15.66 -14.79
CA PHE A 57 15.92 15.63 -16.23
C PHE A 57 16.27 16.96 -16.92
N TYR A 58 17.05 17.82 -16.28
CA TYR A 58 17.57 19.05 -16.85
C TYR A 58 19.10 19.02 -16.81
N GLU A 59 19.72 18.37 -17.79
CA GLU A 59 21.02 18.87 -18.26
C GLU A 59 20.75 20.20 -18.97
N PRO A 60 21.32 21.33 -18.52
CA PRO A 60 21.37 22.52 -19.35
C PRO A 60 22.21 22.16 -20.58
N GLN A 61 21.58 22.09 -21.76
CA GLN A 61 22.31 22.25 -23.01
C GLN A 61 22.98 23.62 -22.93
N GLU A 62 24.24 23.64 -22.49
CA GLU A 62 25.12 24.77 -22.68
C GLU A 62 25.10 25.09 -24.17
N THR A 63 24.33 26.13 -24.47
CA THR A 63 24.53 27.06 -25.56
C THR A 63 25.82 26.79 -26.32
N SER A 64 25.72 25.96 -27.36
CA SER A 64 26.71 25.88 -28.42
C SER A 64 26.60 27.15 -29.26
N ALA A 65 26.87 28.30 -28.63
CA ALA A 65 27.14 29.57 -29.27
C ALA A 65 28.65 29.73 -29.35
N ARG A 66 29.24 29.09 -30.36
CA ARG A 66 30.50 29.49 -30.97
C ARG A 66 30.38 29.35 -32.48
#